data_AF-A0A6A0H845-F1
#
_entry.id   AF-A0A6A0H845-F1
#
_cell.length_a   1.000
_cell.length_b   1.000
_cell.length_c   1.000
_cell.angle_alpha   90.00
_cell.angle_beta   90.00
_cell.angle_gamma   90.00
#
_symmetry.space_group_name_H-M   'P 1'
#
loop_
_entity.id
_entity.type
_entity.pdbx_description
1 polymer ?
#
loop_
_entity_poly.entity_id
_entity_poly.type
_entity_poly.pdbx_seq_one_letter_code
_entity_poly.pdbx_strand_id
1 'polypeptide(L)'
;MNDGDVFVLASKNIVFVWTGRYSNNSEKLQAAKVCQLKAERGCSGSVVILEEGQESALQGAERAAFEELLPLHSKNVKSHTSVPQDEVFARQLASDLKLYRCSDETQEVLNFSQGDLVEDDVMLLDTWEAVFIWLGTERVTSQSLAVEYILTDPRGRSPDTPIVLVKQGYEPPNFTGFFGVWDNDLWNRLQQSSPGCTVLVTPSRTVGDDGQPIRRTYPVAILRIKDGEKLPDDVDPTRKEDYMSDDDFRREFGMEREAFNGLAEWKRQNLKKKLGFY
;
A
#
# COMPACT_ATOMS: atom_id res chain seq x y z
N MET A 1 -10.99 -6.90 21.72
CA MET A 1 -10.56 -8.30 21.51
C MET A 1 -11.76 -9.12 21.08
N ASN A 2 -11.56 -10.27 20.45
CA ASN A 2 -12.63 -11.23 20.15
C ASN A 2 -12.25 -12.62 20.69
N ASP A 3 -13.23 -13.48 20.96
CA ASP A 3 -13.00 -14.80 21.56
C ASP A 3 -12.42 -15.84 20.59
N GLY A 4 -12.20 -15.49 19.32
CA GLY A 4 -11.64 -16.33 18.27
C GLY A 4 -10.14 -16.21 18.06
N ASP A 5 -9.51 -15.13 18.52
CA ASP A 5 -8.10 -14.84 18.22
C ASP A 5 -7.19 -14.85 19.46
N VAL A 6 -5.87 -14.80 19.21
CA VAL A 6 -4.84 -14.53 20.21
C VAL A 6 -4.29 -13.12 20.06
N PHE A 7 -4.25 -12.36 21.15
CA PHE A 7 -3.73 -10.99 21.18
C PHE A 7 -2.48 -10.90 22.04
N VAL A 8 -1.45 -10.19 21.55
CA VAL A 8 -0.24 -9.90 22.31
C VAL A 8 -0.24 -8.42 22.71
N LEU A 9 -0.33 -8.16 24.01
CA LEU A 9 -0.34 -6.82 24.60
C LEU A 9 0.98 -6.60 25.31
N ALA A 10 1.69 -5.53 25.00
CA ALA A 10 2.97 -5.27 25.63
C ALA A 10 2.99 -3.95 26.40
N SER A 11 3.28 -4.05 27.68
CA SER A 11 3.68 -2.93 28.54
C SER A 11 5.21 -2.78 28.53
N LYS A 12 5.74 -1.86 29.35
CA LYS A 12 7.19 -1.59 29.48
C LYS A 12 7.97 -2.83 29.91
N ASN A 13 7.45 -3.57 30.88
CA ASN A 13 8.15 -4.70 31.52
C ASN A 13 7.33 -6.02 31.52
N ILE A 14 6.14 -6.04 30.93
CA ILE A 14 5.25 -7.22 30.94
C ILE A 14 4.63 -7.37 29.56
N VAL A 15 4.62 -8.59 29.04
CA VAL A 15 3.93 -8.95 27.80
C VAL A 15 2.81 -9.91 28.17
N PHE A 16 1.57 -9.54 27.86
CA PHE A 16 0.40 -10.37 28.03
C PHE A 16 0.06 -11.06 26.71
N VAL A 17 -0.12 -12.37 26.73
CA VAL A 17 -0.69 -13.15 25.63
C VAL A 17 -2.10 -13.52 26.03
N TRP A 18 -3.07 -12.76 25.54
CA TRP A 18 -4.48 -13.03 25.77
C TRP A 18 -4.98 -14.02 24.72
N THR A 19 -5.54 -15.16 25.15
CA THR A 19 -6.05 -16.21 24.27
C THR A 19 -7.57 -16.28 24.36
N GLY A 20 -8.26 -16.02 23.25
CA GLY A 20 -9.69 -16.22 23.14
C GLY A 20 -10.07 -17.69 23.29
N ARG A 21 -11.28 -17.96 23.80
CA ARG A 21 -11.76 -19.32 24.06
C ARG A 21 -11.74 -20.24 22.83
N TYR A 22 -11.93 -19.69 21.64
CA TYR A 22 -12.01 -20.41 20.37
C TYR A 22 -10.75 -20.24 19.49
N SER A 23 -9.69 -19.64 20.04
CA SER A 23 -8.41 -19.49 19.35
C SER A 23 -7.74 -20.82 19.00
N ASN A 24 -7.08 -20.84 17.84
CA ASN A 24 -6.46 -22.05 17.31
C ASN A 24 -4.97 -22.16 17.70
N ASN A 25 -4.37 -23.34 17.47
CA ASN A 25 -2.97 -23.60 17.83
C ASN A 25 -1.97 -22.80 16.98
N SER A 26 -2.33 -22.44 15.75
CA SER A 26 -1.46 -21.66 14.86
C SER A 26 -1.28 -20.24 15.39
N GLU A 27 -2.36 -19.60 15.82
CA GLU A 27 -2.32 -18.25 16.44
C GLU A 27 -1.52 -18.26 17.74
N LYS A 28 -1.72 -19.27 18.59
CA LYS A 28 -0.94 -19.43 19.84
C LYS A 28 0.56 -19.56 19.54
N LEU A 29 0.92 -20.31 18.50
CA LEU A 29 2.31 -20.46 18.07
C LEU A 29 2.87 -19.15 17.49
N GLN A 30 2.08 -18.38 16.74
CA GLN A 30 2.48 -17.07 16.24
C GLN A 30 2.70 -16.07 17.38
N ALA A 31 1.82 -16.03 18.37
CA ALA A 31 1.97 -15.20 19.56
C ALA A 31 3.27 -15.53 20.33
N ALA A 32 3.62 -16.81 20.45
CA ALA A 32 4.88 -17.23 21.05
C ALA A 32 6.10 -16.69 20.28
N LYS A 33 6.08 -16.72 18.94
CA LYS A 33 7.15 -16.12 18.11
C LYS A 33 7.26 -14.62 18.32
N VAL A 34 6.14 -13.92 18.40
CA VAL A 34 6.12 -12.47 18.68
C VAL A 34 6.75 -12.17 20.05
N CYS A 35 6.43 -12.98 21.07
CA CYS A 35 7.05 -12.84 22.39
C CYS A 35 8.56 -13.05 22.35
N GLN A 36 9.03 -14.07 21.62
CA GLN A 36 10.45 -14.35 21.43
C GLN A 36 11.18 -13.17 20.76
N LEU A 37 10.65 -12.64 19.65
CA LEU A 37 11.21 -11.49 18.95
C LEU A 37 11.30 -10.25 19.87
N LYS A 38 10.32 -10.08 20.76
CA LYS A 38 10.34 -8.98 21.74
C LYS A 38 11.44 -9.15 22.78
N ALA A 39 11.65 -10.38 23.26
CA ALA A 39 12.74 -10.70 24.19
C ALA A 39 14.11 -10.43 23.56
N GLU A 40 14.32 -10.84 22.31
CA GLU A 40 15.56 -10.61 21.55
C GLU A 40 15.85 -9.11 21.33
N ARG A 41 14.81 -8.27 21.23
CA ARG A 41 14.93 -6.80 21.11
C ARG A 41 15.14 -6.08 22.45
N GLY A 42 15.40 -6.82 23.53
CA GLY A 42 15.75 -6.24 24.83
C GLY A 42 14.56 -5.92 25.74
N CYS A 43 13.32 -6.29 25.36
CA CYS A 43 12.21 -6.32 26.31
C CYS A 43 12.41 -7.51 27.26
N SER A 44 13.19 -7.33 28.34
CA SER A 44 13.42 -8.33 29.39
C SER A 44 12.23 -8.44 30.36
N GLY A 45 11.02 -8.48 29.82
CA GLY A 45 9.78 -8.47 30.58
C GLY A 45 9.25 -9.86 30.91
N SER A 46 8.44 -9.96 31.96
CA SER A 46 7.67 -11.18 32.27
C SER A 46 6.62 -11.42 31.17
N VAL A 47 6.44 -12.67 30.74
CA VAL A 47 5.37 -13.06 29.81
C VAL A 47 4.25 -13.73 30.61
N VAL A 48 3.04 -13.18 30.50
CA VAL A 48 1.84 -13.67 31.20
C VAL A 48 0.83 -14.14 30.16
N ILE A 49 0.47 -15.42 30.21
CA ILE A 49 -0.58 -15.98 29.33
C ILE A 49 -1.91 -15.88 30.08
N LEU A 50 -2.93 -15.31 29.42
CA LEU A 50 -4.25 -15.10 29.98
C LEU A 50 -5.30 -15.71 29.08
N GLU A 51 -6.07 -16.66 29.60
CA GLU A 51 -7.28 -17.10 28.91
C GLU A 51 -8.42 -16.12 29.14
N GLU A 52 -9.33 -16.03 28.17
CA GLU A 52 -10.54 -15.23 28.32
C GLU A 52 -11.27 -15.55 29.64
N GLY A 53 -11.45 -14.52 30.47
CA GLY A 53 -12.10 -14.62 31.79
C GLY A 53 -11.12 -14.67 32.96
N GLN A 54 -9.85 -15.00 32.73
CA GLN A 54 -8.80 -15.03 33.76
C GLN A 54 -8.20 -13.65 34.05
N GLU A 55 -8.58 -12.60 33.32
CA GLU A 55 -8.00 -11.25 33.50
C GLU A 55 -8.35 -10.66 34.87
N SER A 56 -9.49 -11.07 35.44
CA SER A 56 -9.91 -10.66 36.78
C SER A 56 -9.05 -11.28 37.89
N ALA A 57 -8.35 -12.38 37.61
CA ALA A 57 -7.45 -13.06 38.55
C ALA A 57 -6.07 -12.41 38.63
N LEU A 58 -5.74 -11.47 37.72
CA LEU A 58 -4.51 -10.69 37.78
C LEU A 58 -4.42 -9.89 39.08
N GLN A 59 -3.22 -9.82 39.65
CA GLN A 59 -2.93 -9.09 40.89
C GLN A 59 -1.68 -8.22 40.76
N GLY A 60 -1.53 -7.25 41.67
CA GLY A 60 -0.33 -6.44 41.79
C GLY A 60 0.07 -5.69 40.50
N ALA A 61 1.35 -5.78 40.15
CA ALA A 61 1.93 -5.08 39.01
C ALA A 61 1.37 -5.55 37.66
N GLU A 62 1.02 -6.84 37.54
CA GLU A 62 0.41 -7.38 36.31
C GLU A 62 -0.98 -6.80 36.08
N ARG A 63 -1.80 -6.74 37.14
CA ARG A 63 -3.14 -6.12 37.05
C ARG A 63 -3.04 -4.64 36.69
N ALA A 64 -2.16 -3.90 37.35
CA ALA A 64 -1.99 -2.47 37.08
C ALA A 64 -1.55 -2.22 35.63
N ALA A 65 -0.59 -3.00 35.13
CA ALA A 65 -0.11 -2.89 33.74
C ALA A 65 -1.18 -3.33 32.73
N PHE A 66 -1.99 -4.34 33.04
CA PHE A 66 -3.07 -4.77 32.16
C PHE A 66 -4.20 -3.73 32.09
N GLU A 67 -4.65 -3.21 33.24
CA GLU A 67 -5.71 -2.19 33.32
C GLU A 67 -5.30 -0.86 32.66
N GLU A 68 -4.00 -0.53 32.68
CA GLU A 68 -3.44 0.61 31.94
C GLU A 68 -3.58 0.44 30.42
N LEU A 69 -3.38 -0.78 29.91
CA LEU A 69 -3.50 -1.08 28.48
C LEU A 69 -4.96 -1.25 28.04
N LEU A 70 -5.74 -2.00 28.81
CA LEU A 70 -7.12 -2.35 28.54
C LEU A 70 -7.92 -2.37 29.85
N PRO A 71 -8.69 -1.30 30.12
CA PRO A 71 -9.49 -1.23 31.33
C PRO A 71 -10.57 -2.33 31.38
N LEU A 72 -10.58 -3.13 32.44
CA LEU A 72 -11.48 -4.26 32.59
C LEU A 72 -12.94 -3.81 32.82
N HIS A 73 -13.15 -2.61 33.36
CA HIS A 73 -14.48 -2.05 33.56
C HIS A 73 -15.24 -1.78 32.25
N SER A 74 -14.52 -1.65 31.13
CA SER A 74 -15.07 -1.49 29.79
C SER A 74 -14.85 -2.73 28.91
N LYS A 75 -14.58 -3.90 29.54
CA LYS A 75 -14.34 -5.15 28.84
C LYS A 75 -15.51 -5.47 27.89
N ASN A 76 -15.19 -5.49 26.60
CA ASN A 76 -16.09 -5.92 25.54
C ASN A 76 -15.34 -6.90 24.63
N VAL A 77 -15.62 -8.19 24.82
CA VAL A 77 -15.10 -9.27 23.98
C VAL A 77 -16.15 -9.60 22.94
N LYS A 78 -15.78 -9.45 21.66
CA LYS A 78 -16.67 -9.78 20.55
C LYS A 78 -16.68 -11.29 20.31
N SER A 79 -17.82 -11.82 19.88
CA SER A 79 -17.92 -13.21 19.44
C SER A 79 -17.20 -13.39 18.10
N HIS A 80 -16.42 -14.46 17.93
CA HIS A 80 -15.80 -14.88 16.68
C HIS A 80 -16.85 -15.16 15.59
N THR A 81 -18.10 -15.45 15.94
CA THR A 81 -19.20 -15.60 14.97
C THR A 81 -19.73 -14.27 14.43
N SER A 82 -19.39 -13.16 15.08
CA SER A 82 -19.79 -11.80 14.65
C SER A 82 -18.77 -11.13 13.74
N VAL A 83 -17.60 -11.75 13.56
CA VAL A 83 -16.61 -11.40 12.55
C VAL A 83 -16.72 -12.41 11.40
N PRO A 84 -16.55 -11.99 10.13
CA PRO A 84 -16.48 -12.93 9.02
C PRO A 84 -15.38 -13.95 9.30
N GLN A 85 -15.68 -15.24 9.17
CA GLN A 85 -14.66 -16.29 9.28
C GLN A 85 -13.54 -16.00 8.28
N ASP A 86 -12.30 -16.36 8.65
CA ASP A 86 -11.12 -16.17 7.81
C ASP A 86 -11.31 -16.71 6.38
N GLU A 87 -12.04 -17.80 6.21
CA GLU A 87 -12.37 -18.34 4.90
C GLU A 87 -13.29 -17.45 4.06
N VAL A 88 -14.25 -16.77 4.70
CA VAL A 88 -15.16 -15.83 4.02
C VAL A 88 -14.39 -14.57 3.66
N PHE A 89 -13.55 -14.08 4.58
CA PHE A 89 -12.66 -12.96 4.31
C PHE A 89 -11.67 -13.28 3.19
N ALA A 90 -11.03 -14.45 3.23
CA ALA A 90 -10.11 -14.91 2.19
C ALA A 90 -10.81 -15.11 0.84
N ARG A 91 -12.05 -15.62 0.83
CA ARG A 91 -12.87 -15.71 -0.40
C ARG A 91 -13.21 -14.34 -0.96
N GLN A 92 -13.53 -13.38 -0.10
CA GLN A 92 -13.79 -12.00 -0.51
C GLN A 92 -12.52 -11.38 -1.08
N LEU A 93 -11.38 -11.48 -0.37
CA LEU A 93 -10.08 -11.01 -0.83
C LEU A 93 -9.68 -11.64 -2.18
N ALA A 94 -9.90 -12.95 -2.35
CA ALA A 94 -9.64 -13.64 -3.61
C ALA A 94 -10.57 -13.20 -4.75
N SER A 95 -11.80 -12.79 -4.44
CA SER A 95 -12.74 -12.25 -5.44
C SER A 95 -12.41 -10.83 -5.88
N ASP A 96 -11.77 -10.07 -4.99
CA ASP A 96 -11.34 -8.69 -5.23
C ASP A 96 -9.93 -8.60 -5.83
N LEU A 97 -9.13 -9.67 -5.68
CA LEU A 97 -7.82 -9.78 -6.29
C LEU A 97 -7.93 -9.96 -7.81
N LYS A 98 -7.39 -9.02 -8.56
CA LYS A 98 -7.44 -9.02 -10.03
C LYS A 98 -6.08 -8.70 -10.62
N LEU A 99 -5.65 -9.50 -11.59
CA LEU A 99 -4.46 -9.21 -12.39
C LEU A 99 -4.89 -8.83 -13.79
N TYR A 100 -4.33 -7.75 -14.31
CA TYR A 100 -4.51 -7.30 -15.68
C TYR A 100 -3.16 -7.21 -16.38
N ARG A 101 -3.17 -7.55 -17.66
CA ARG A 101 -2.07 -7.31 -18.58
C ARG A 101 -2.41 -6.08 -19.42
N CYS A 102 -1.50 -5.11 -19.43
CA CYS A 102 -1.68 -3.82 -20.08
C CYS A 102 -0.62 -3.65 -21.17
N SER A 103 -0.93 -4.08 -22.40
CA SER A 103 -0.11 -3.84 -23.59
C SER A 103 -0.84 -2.89 -24.56
N ASP A 104 -1.50 -3.41 -25.58
CA ASP A 104 -2.34 -2.65 -26.51
C ASP A 104 -3.80 -2.56 -26.05
N GLU A 105 -4.28 -3.60 -25.37
CA GLU A 105 -5.60 -3.69 -24.75
C GLU A 105 -5.46 -4.29 -23.35
N THR A 106 -6.28 -3.80 -22.40
CA THR A 106 -6.27 -4.32 -21.03
C THR A 106 -7.02 -5.65 -20.96
N GLN A 107 -6.34 -6.72 -20.54
CA GLN A 107 -6.92 -8.06 -20.44
C GLN A 107 -6.80 -8.62 -19.02
N GLU A 108 -7.90 -9.16 -18.46
CA GLU A 108 -7.89 -9.82 -17.16
C GLU A 108 -7.25 -11.21 -17.25
N VAL A 109 -6.31 -11.49 -16.35
CA VAL A 109 -5.65 -12.79 -16.21
C VAL A 109 -6.27 -13.52 -15.02
N LEU A 110 -6.90 -14.67 -15.29
CA LEU A 110 -7.58 -15.49 -14.29
C LEU A 110 -6.66 -16.58 -13.73
N ASN A 111 -6.79 -16.88 -12.43
CA ASN A 111 -6.00 -17.91 -11.74
C ASN A 111 -4.49 -17.78 -11.98
N PHE A 112 -4.01 -16.53 -11.93
CA PHE A 112 -2.64 -16.18 -12.29
C PHE A 112 -1.60 -16.76 -11.34
N SER A 113 -0.39 -16.89 -11.87
CA SER A 113 0.82 -17.37 -11.22
C SER A 113 2.00 -16.46 -11.58
N GLN A 114 3.17 -16.69 -10.98
CA GLN A 114 4.37 -15.93 -11.34
C GLN A 114 4.69 -15.99 -12.85
N GLY A 115 4.38 -17.10 -13.52
CA GLY A 115 4.66 -17.28 -14.95
C GLY A 115 3.79 -16.41 -15.88
N ASP A 116 2.72 -15.81 -15.35
CA ASP A 116 1.84 -14.91 -16.10
C ASP A 116 2.36 -13.46 -16.10
N LEU A 117 3.45 -13.17 -15.37
CA LEU A 117 4.14 -11.89 -15.41
C LEU A 117 5.02 -11.84 -16.68
N VAL A 118 4.55 -11.13 -17.70
CA VAL A 118 5.21 -11.06 -19.00
C VAL A 118 6.25 -9.95 -19.01
N GLU A 119 7.51 -10.30 -19.25
CA GLU A 119 8.68 -9.38 -19.20
C GLU A 119 8.59 -8.17 -20.15
N ASP A 120 7.86 -8.29 -21.24
CA ASP A 120 7.70 -7.20 -22.22
C ASP A 120 6.44 -6.35 -21.97
N ASP A 121 5.62 -6.72 -20.99
CA ASP A 121 4.35 -6.06 -20.69
C ASP A 121 4.36 -5.38 -19.30
N VAL A 122 3.34 -4.54 -19.10
CA VAL A 122 3.01 -3.96 -17.81
C VAL A 122 1.87 -4.76 -17.21
N MET A 123 2.02 -5.17 -15.96
CA MET A 123 0.95 -5.87 -15.24
C MET A 123 0.37 -4.97 -14.14
N LEU A 124 -0.96 -4.97 -14.01
CA LEU A 124 -1.67 -4.28 -12.94
C LEU A 124 -2.27 -5.32 -12.01
N LEU A 125 -1.77 -5.39 -10.78
CA LEU A 125 -2.33 -6.24 -9.73
C LEU A 125 -3.15 -5.37 -8.78
N ASP A 126 -4.45 -5.55 -8.81
CA ASP A 126 -5.41 -4.92 -7.95
C ASP A 126 -5.70 -5.83 -6.75
N THR A 127 -5.41 -5.34 -5.54
CA THR A 127 -5.66 -6.04 -4.28
C THR A 127 -6.75 -5.38 -3.44
N TRP A 128 -7.55 -4.50 -4.04
CA TRP A 128 -8.49 -3.57 -3.41
C TRP A 128 -7.83 -2.50 -2.52
N GLU A 129 -7.00 -2.91 -1.55
CA GLU A 129 -6.30 -2.03 -0.62
C GLU A 129 -5.17 -1.22 -1.27
N ALA A 130 -4.55 -1.77 -2.31
CA ALA A 130 -3.50 -1.12 -3.09
C ALA A 130 -3.55 -1.62 -4.54
N VAL A 131 -2.98 -0.81 -5.44
CA VAL A 131 -2.79 -1.19 -6.84
C VAL A 131 -1.30 -1.28 -7.11
N PHE A 132 -0.83 -2.46 -7.47
CA PHE A 132 0.56 -2.69 -7.85
C PHE A 132 0.70 -2.60 -9.37
N ILE A 133 1.71 -1.87 -9.81
CA ILE A 133 2.14 -1.81 -11.21
C ILE A 133 3.44 -2.59 -11.30
N TRP A 134 3.40 -3.77 -11.89
CA TRP A 134 4.60 -4.55 -12.15
C TRP A 134 5.14 -4.19 -13.54
N LEU A 135 6.40 -3.80 -13.58
CA LEU A 135 7.14 -3.44 -14.77
C LEU A 135 8.08 -4.57 -15.16
N GLY A 136 7.87 -5.11 -16.36
CA GLY A 136 8.84 -5.96 -17.01
C GLY A 136 10.13 -5.23 -17.44
N THR A 137 10.94 -5.89 -18.25
CA THR A 137 12.20 -5.38 -18.78
C THR A 137 12.06 -4.22 -19.76
N GLU A 138 10.94 -4.12 -20.49
CA GLU A 138 10.70 -3.04 -21.47
C GLU A 138 10.00 -1.81 -20.83
N ARG A 139 10.57 -0.62 -21.10
CA ARG A 139 10.29 0.64 -20.38
C ARG A 139 9.08 1.41 -20.93
N VAL A 140 7.89 0.84 -20.88
CA VAL A 140 6.68 1.61 -21.20
C VAL A 140 6.21 2.40 -19.97
N THR A 141 5.93 3.70 -20.17
CA THR A 141 5.37 4.59 -19.15
C THR A 141 3.97 4.13 -18.75
N SER A 142 3.89 3.32 -17.71
CA SER A 142 2.65 2.70 -17.21
C SER A 142 1.99 3.41 -16.05
N GLN A 143 2.64 4.43 -15.48
CA GLN A 143 2.10 5.14 -14.32
C GLN A 143 0.72 5.77 -14.62
N SER A 144 0.48 6.19 -15.86
CA SER A 144 -0.83 6.72 -16.29
C SER A 144 -1.94 5.67 -16.33
N LEU A 145 -1.61 4.39 -16.62
CA LEU A 145 -2.59 3.31 -16.73
C LEU A 145 -3.21 2.95 -15.39
N ALA A 146 -2.42 2.86 -14.32
CA ALA A 146 -2.95 2.51 -13.00
C ALA A 146 -3.74 3.66 -12.36
N VAL A 147 -3.35 4.91 -12.63
CA VAL A 147 -4.15 6.06 -12.22
C VAL A 147 -5.48 6.08 -12.98
N GLU A 148 -5.46 5.89 -14.31
CA GLU A 148 -6.69 5.79 -15.10
C GLU A 148 -7.57 4.64 -14.59
N TYR A 149 -6.98 3.49 -14.26
CA TYR A 149 -7.69 2.35 -13.68
C TYR A 149 -8.40 2.71 -12.37
N ILE A 150 -7.73 3.39 -11.44
CA ILE A 150 -8.32 3.80 -10.16
C ILE A 150 -9.47 4.79 -10.37
N LEU A 151 -9.29 5.76 -11.27
CA LEU A 151 -10.29 6.80 -11.54
C LEU A 151 -11.50 6.28 -12.34
N THR A 152 -11.33 5.22 -13.12
CA THR A 152 -12.40 4.64 -13.96
C THR A 152 -13.11 3.44 -13.31
N ASP A 153 -12.72 3.04 -12.10
CA ASP A 153 -13.30 1.88 -11.43
C ASP A 153 -14.79 2.12 -11.05
N PRO A 154 -15.73 1.34 -11.61
CA PRO A 154 -17.16 1.45 -11.28
C PRO A 154 -17.49 1.08 -9.83
N ARG A 155 -16.58 0.45 -9.09
CA ARG A 155 -16.75 0.13 -7.66
C ARG A 155 -16.56 1.34 -6.73
N GLY A 156 -16.12 2.48 -7.26
CA GLY A 156 -16.02 3.74 -6.53
C GLY A 156 -14.90 3.75 -5.49
N ARG A 157 -13.67 3.48 -5.93
CA ARG A 157 -12.50 3.48 -5.04
C ARG A 157 -12.07 4.88 -4.60
N SER A 158 -11.36 4.92 -3.47
CA SER A 158 -10.76 6.17 -2.99
C SER A 158 -9.62 6.61 -3.92
N PRO A 159 -9.56 7.88 -4.34
CA PRO A 159 -8.41 8.44 -5.05
C PRO A 159 -7.10 8.37 -4.24
N ASP A 160 -7.18 8.22 -2.92
CA ASP A 160 -6.03 8.08 -2.03
C ASP A 160 -5.47 6.64 -1.98
N THR A 161 -6.04 5.70 -2.75
CA THR A 161 -5.57 4.29 -2.79
C THR A 161 -4.10 4.24 -3.20
N PRO A 162 -3.22 3.60 -2.40
CA PRO A 162 -1.80 3.52 -2.71
C PRO A 162 -1.50 2.83 -4.04
N ILE A 163 -0.60 3.45 -4.82
CA ILE A 163 -0.05 2.85 -6.04
C ILE A 163 1.39 2.42 -5.77
N VAL A 164 1.71 1.17 -6.04
CA VAL A 164 3.04 0.60 -5.77
C VAL A 164 3.71 0.20 -7.06
N LEU A 165 4.85 0.82 -7.39
CA LEU A 165 5.61 0.47 -8.59
C LEU A 165 6.60 -0.65 -8.26
N VAL A 166 6.39 -1.82 -8.86
CA VAL A 166 7.19 -3.02 -8.69
C VAL A 166 8.00 -3.25 -9.95
N LYS A 167 9.31 -3.46 -9.80
CA LYS A 167 10.18 -3.81 -10.94
C LYS A 167 10.45 -5.31 -10.94
N GLN A 168 10.45 -5.93 -12.12
CA GLN A 168 10.90 -7.30 -12.32
C GLN A 168 12.25 -7.55 -11.62
N GLY A 169 12.32 -8.64 -10.86
CA GLY A 169 13.50 -9.04 -10.09
C GLY A 169 13.69 -8.31 -8.75
N TYR A 170 12.81 -7.36 -8.43
CA TYR A 170 12.82 -6.59 -7.18
C TYR A 170 11.44 -6.58 -6.51
N GLU A 171 10.69 -7.66 -6.68
CA GLU A 171 9.34 -7.82 -6.16
C GLU A 171 9.34 -7.91 -4.62
N PRO A 172 8.60 -7.04 -3.92
CA PRO A 172 8.56 -7.07 -2.46
C PRO A 172 7.68 -8.22 -1.94
N PRO A 173 7.87 -8.69 -0.70
CA PRO A 173 7.10 -9.80 -0.14
C PRO A 173 5.58 -9.59 -0.12
N ASN A 174 5.14 -8.33 0.01
CA ASN A 174 3.73 -7.96 -0.05
C ASN A 174 3.15 -7.95 -1.47
N PHE A 175 3.96 -8.19 -2.50
CA PHE A 175 3.52 -8.43 -3.87
C PHE A 175 3.58 -9.93 -4.19
N THR A 176 4.73 -10.57 -3.93
CA THR A 176 4.96 -11.98 -4.28
C THR A 176 4.00 -12.93 -3.57
N GLY A 177 3.51 -12.55 -2.39
CA GLY A 177 2.54 -13.34 -1.62
C GLY A 177 1.20 -13.60 -2.33
N PHE A 178 0.85 -12.81 -3.35
CA PHE A 178 -0.40 -12.97 -4.10
C PHE A 178 -0.34 -14.07 -5.18
N PHE A 179 0.85 -14.56 -5.54
CA PHE A 179 1.06 -15.50 -6.65
C PHE A 179 1.22 -16.97 -6.20
N GLY A 180 0.88 -17.27 -4.95
CA GLY A 180 1.01 -18.62 -4.39
C GLY A 180 2.46 -19.04 -4.20
N VAL A 181 2.98 -19.89 -5.10
CA VAL A 181 4.38 -20.35 -5.06
C VAL A 181 5.24 -19.41 -5.90
N TRP A 182 6.20 -18.75 -5.25
CA TRP A 182 7.11 -17.79 -5.89
C TRP A 182 8.55 -18.32 -5.95
N ASP A 183 9.15 -18.26 -7.14
CA ASP A 183 10.55 -18.59 -7.41
C ASP A 183 11.38 -17.31 -7.53
N ASN A 184 12.16 -16.99 -6.50
CA ASN A 184 13.01 -15.80 -6.45
C ASN A 184 14.15 -15.82 -7.48
N ASP A 185 14.48 -16.98 -8.03
CA ASP A 185 15.58 -17.15 -8.98
C ASP A 185 15.12 -17.23 -10.43
N LEU A 186 13.80 -17.13 -10.70
CA LEU A 186 13.23 -17.21 -12.04
C LEU A 186 13.93 -16.22 -13.00
N TRP A 187 13.95 -14.94 -12.64
CA TRP A 187 14.54 -13.88 -13.47
C TRP A 187 16.07 -13.92 -13.51
N ASN A 188 16.71 -14.44 -12.46
CA ASN A 188 18.17 -14.65 -12.43
C ASN A 188 18.61 -15.71 -13.45
N ARG A 189 17.77 -16.71 -13.71
CA ARG A 189 18.05 -17.74 -14.72
C ARG A 189 17.80 -17.26 -16.15
N LEU A 190 17.08 -16.15 -16.32
CA LEU A 190 16.69 -15.58 -17.63
C LEU A 190 17.57 -14.39 -18.07
N GLN A 191 18.53 -13.94 -17.27
CA GLN A 191 19.20 -12.62 -17.39
C GLN A 191 19.68 -12.19 -18.80
N GLN A 192 19.25 -10.97 -19.17
CA GLN A 192 20.14 -9.81 -19.40
C GLN A 192 19.71 -8.67 -18.45
N SER A 193 20.59 -8.22 -17.56
CA SER A 193 20.22 -7.35 -16.42
C SER A 193 20.56 -5.87 -16.61
N SER A 194 19.74 -5.00 -15.99
CA SER A 194 20.06 -3.61 -15.64
C SER A 194 19.49 -3.26 -14.25
N PRO A 195 20.24 -2.54 -13.38
CA PRO A 195 19.84 -2.28 -12.00
C PRO A 195 18.61 -1.36 -11.89
N GLY A 196 17.74 -1.59 -10.91
CA GLY A 196 16.61 -0.70 -10.58
C GLY A 196 16.09 -0.88 -9.15
N CYS A 197 15.09 -0.10 -8.77
CA CYS A 197 14.51 -0.06 -7.42
C CYS A 197 12.97 0.02 -7.50
N THR A 198 12.28 -0.69 -6.61
CA THR A 198 10.81 -0.63 -6.39
C THR A 198 10.47 0.64 -5.59
N VAL A 199 9.47 1.40 -6.02
CA VAL A 199 9.14 2.72 -5.43
C VAL A 199 7.66 2.76 -5.03
N LEU A 200 7.39 3.19 -3.79
CA LEU A 200 6.04 3.52 -3.34
C LEU A 200 5.63 4.87 -3.93
N VAL A 201 4.53 4.91 -4.68
CA VAL A 201 3.95 6.13 -5.22
C VAL A 201 2.67 6.43 -4.44
N THR A 202 2.82 7.12 -3.30
CA THR A 202 1.67 7.68 -2.59
C THR A 202 1.32 9.06 -3.14
N PRO A 203 0.03 9.45 -3.23
CA PRO A 203 -0.33 10.86 -3.26
C PRO A 203 0.12 11.46 -1.92
N SER A 204 1.31 12.05 -1.90
CA SER A 204 1.96 12.47 -0.67
C SER A 204 1.32 13.77 -0.15
N ARG A 205 0.72 13.71 1.04
CA ARG A 205 0.40 14.92 1.83
C ARG A 205 1.69 15.40 2.48
N THR A 206 2.41 16.32 1.84
CA THR A 206 3.55 17.00 2.48
C THR A 206 3.04 18.15 3.34
N VAL A 207 3.39 18.12 4.62
CA VAL A 207 3.11 19.19 5.59
C VAL A 207 4.01 20.39 5.27
N GLY A 208 3.43 21.51 4.85
CA GLY A 208 4.12 22.80 4.77
C GLY A 208 4.03 23.53 6.13
N ASP A 209 5.16 24.03 6.61
CA ASP A 209 5.37 24.69 7.92
C ASP A 209 5.02 26.20 7.91
N ASP A 210 4.44 26.70 6.83
CA ASP A 210 4.50 28.13 6.48
C ASP A 210 3.14 28.79 6.20
N GLY A 211 2.03 28.14 6.55
CA GLY A 211 0.72 28.79 6.62
C GLY A 211 0.17 29.35 5.29
N GLN A 212 0.76 28.97 4.15
CA GLN A 212 0.21 29.27 2.82
C GLN A 212 -0.86 28.24 2.43
N PRO A 213 -1.86 28.62 1.62
CA PRO A 213 -2.89 27.69 1.15
C PRO A 213 -2.26 26.50 0.43
N ILE A 214 -2.54 25.31 0.95
CA ILE A 214 -1.96 24.01 0.57
C ILE A 214 -2.20 23.76 -0.92
N ARG A 215 -1.13 23.82 -1.73
CA ARG A 215 -1.20 23.47 -3.14
C ARG A 215 -1.09 21.95 -3.27
N ARG A 216 -2.19 21.29 -3.61
CA ARG A 216 -2.19 19.84 -3.87
C ARG A 216 -1.27 19.54 -5.06
N THR A 217 -0.39 18.57 -4.89
CA THR A 217 0.49 18.09 -5.94
C THR A 217 0.06 16.69 -6.39
N TYR A 218 0.17 16.44 -7.68
CA TYR A 218 -0.23 15.23 -8.37
C TYR A 218 0.97 14.70 -9.16
N PRO A 219 1.11 13.37 -9.29
CA PRO A 219 2.12 12.78 -10.16
C PRO A 219 2.02 13.34 -11.58
N VAL A 220 3.19 13.52 -12.21
CA VAL A 220 3.30 14.01 -13.60
C VAL A 220 2.41 13.24 -14.58
N ALA A 221 2.22 11.94 -14.35
CA ALA A 221 1.36 11.08 -15.16
C ALA A 221 -0.11 11.55 -15.18
N ILE A 222 -0.64 12.00 -14.04
CA ILE A 222 -2.02 12.52 -13.91
C ILE A 222 -2.16 13.81 -14.71
N LEU A 223 -1.15 14.67 -14.60
CA LEU A 223 -1.13 15.99 -15.21
C LEU A 223 -0.90 15.95 -16.74
N ARG A 224 -0.55 14.79 -17.29
CA ARG A 224 -0.43 14.56 -18.74
C ARG A 224 -1.69 13.99 -19.39
N ILE A 225 -2.72 13.67 -18.61
CA ILE A 225 -4.00 13.19 -19.13
C ILE A 225 -4.59 14.31 -20.01
N LYS A 226 -4.84 14.00 -21.29
CA LYS A 226 -5.37 14.96 -22.28
C LYS A 226 -6.85 15.24 -22.08
N ASP A 227 -7.57 14.25 -21.55
CA ASP A 227 -9.00 14.35 -21.27
C ASP A 227 -9.23 15.12 -19.97
N GLY A 228 -9.83 16.31 -20.08
CA GLY A 228 -10.09 17.19 -18.95
C GLY A 228 -11.10 16.65 -17.95
N GLU A 229 -12.01 15.77 -18.39
CA GLU A 229 -13.01 15.13 -17.52
C GLU A 229 -12.41 13.99 -16.69
N LYS A 230 -11.22 13.51 -17.07
CA LYS A 230 -10.47 12.46 -16.36
C LYS A 230 -9.41 13.01 -15.40
N LEU A 231 -9.28 14.33 -15.30
CA LEU A 231 -8.43 14.96 -14.30
C LEU A 231 -9.18 15.04 -12.96
N PRO A 232 -8.47 15.03 -11.82
CA PRO A 232 -9.08 15.28 -10.52
C PRO A 232 -9.87 16.61 -10.53
N ASP A 233 -11.03 16.64 -9.87
CA ASP A 233 -11.98 17.77 -9.90
C ASP A 233 -11.35 19.14 -9.53
N ASP A 234 -10.24 19.13 -8.80
CA ASP A 234 -9.53 20.31 -8.32
C ASP A 234 -8.33 20.72 -9.20
N VAL A 235 -8.03 19.95 -10.26
CA VAL A 235 -6.95 20.22 -11.21
C VAL A 235 -7.50 21.01 -12.40
N ASP A 236 -7.03 22.25 -12.54
CA ASP A 236 -7.34 23.08 -13.71
C ASP A 236 -6.63 22.53 -14.97
N PRO A 237 -7.36 22.08 -16.00
CA PRO A 237 -6.77 21.54 -17.24
C PRO A 237 -5.89 22.56 -17.99
N THR A 238 -6.05 23.85 -17.75
CA THR A 238 -5.24 24.90 -18.40
C THR A 238 -3.93 25.19 -17.66
N ARG A 239 -3.83 24.71 -16.42
CA ARG A 239 -2.73 24.99 -15.49
C ARG A 239 -2.19 23.71 -14.86
N LYS A 240 -2.15 22.58 -15.58
CA LYS A 240 -1.70 21.28 -15.05
C LYS A 240 -0.29 21.34 -14.44
N GLU A 241 0.59 22.21 -14.94
CA GLU A 241 1.94 22.42 -14.41
C GLU A 241 1.98 22.96 -12.99
N ASP A 242 0.92 23.62 -12.54
CA ASP A 242 0.82 24.18 -11.20
C ASP A 242 0.61 23.14 -10.10
N TYR A 243 0.23 21.95 -10.53
CA TYR A 243 -0.15 20.85 -9.66
C TYR A 243 0.92 19.77 -9.60
N MET A 244 2.12 19.97 -10.13
CA MET A 244 3.27 19.05 -9.89
C MET A 244 4.18 19.58 -8.79
N SER A 245 4.94 18.70 -8.15
CA SER A 245 6.00 19.09 -7.20
C SER A 245 7.09 19.90 -7.90
N ASP A 246 7.87 20.69 -7.15
CA ASP A 246 8.94 21.50 -7.73
C ASP A 246 10.11 20.64 -8.24
N ASP A 247 10.37 19.50 -7.62
CA ASP A 247 11.36 18.54 -8.10
C ASP A 247 10.93 17.90 -9.43
N ASP A 248 9.65 17.53 -9.55
CA ASP A 248 9.10 17.05 -10.82
C ASP A 248 9.10 18.16 -11.88
N PHE A 249 8.76 19.39 -11.50
CA PHE A 249 8.78 20.53 -12.38
C PHE A 249 10.18 20.74 -12.97
N ARG A 250 11.21 20.72 -12.12
CA ARG A 250 12.61 20.85 -12.54
C ARG A 250 13.03 19.71 -13.45
N ARG A 251 12.59 18.48 -13.17
CA ARG A 251 12.89 17.29 -14.00
C ARG A 251 12.23 17.35 -15.38
N GLU A 252 10.96 17.75 -15.46
CA GLU A 252 10.20 17.76 -16.71
C GLU A 252 10.49 18.99 -17.58
N PHE A 253 10.56 20.19 -16.98
CA PHE A 253 10.76 21.45 -17.69
C PHE A 253 12.23 21.85 -17.82
N GLY A 254 13.14 21.18 -17.08
CA GLY A 254 14.58 21.47 -17.11
C GLY A 254 14.94 22.86 -16.57
N MET A 255 14.03 23.50 -15.82
CA MET A 255 14.19 24.83 -15.23
C MET A 255 13.33 24.97 -13.98
N GLU A 256 13.62 25.98 -13.16
CA GLU A 256 12.80 26.32 -12.00
C GLU A 256 11.42 26.87 -12.41
N ARG A 257 10.41 26.66 -11.56
CA ARG A 257 9.05 27.18 -11.74
C ARG A 257 9.02 28.69 -11.89
N GLU A 258 9.85 29.39 -11.12
CA GLU A 258 9.99 30.85 -11.18
C GLU A 258 10.53 31.31 -12.54
N ALA A 259 11.52 30.59 -13.07
CA ALA A 259 12.09 30.86 -14.39
C ALA A 259 11.05 30.59 -15.50
N PHE A 260 10.24 29.53 -15.36
CA PHE A 260 9.13 29.25 -16.27
C PHE A 260 8.05 30.34 -16.23
N ASN A 261 7.68 30.81 -15.04
CA ASN A 261 6.70 31.87 -14.86
C ASN A 261 7.15 33.22 -15.45
N GLY A 262 8.46 33.46 -15.54
CA GLY A 262 9.05 34.61 -16.21
C GLY A 262 9.11 34.51 -17.74
N LEU A 263 8.79 33.36 -18.35
CA LEU A 263 8.76 33.22 -19.80
C LEU A 263 7.50 33.86 -20.40
N ALA A 264 7.62 34.35 -21.63
CA ALA A 264 6.49 34.81 -22.42
C ALA A 264 5.44 33.71 -22.60
N GLU A 265 4.16 34.07 -22.59
CA GLU A 265 3.02 33.13 -22.62
C GLU A 265 3.10 32.10 -23.76
N TRP A 266 3.44 32.55 -24.97
CA TRP A 266 3.61 31.67 -26.13
C TRP A 266 4.71 30.61 -25.94
N LYS A 267 5.77 30.94 -25.18
CA LYS A 267 6.88 30.03 -24.89
C LYS A 267 6.49 29.03 -23.82
N ARG A 268 5.71 29.45 -22.81
CA ARG A 268 5.10 28.55 -21.81
C ARG A 268 4.18 27.54 -22.48
N GLN A 269 3.25 28.00 -23.31
CA GLN A 269 2.32 27.14 -24.04
C GLN A 269 3.05 26.16 -24.97
N ASN A 270 4.12 26.57 -25.63
CA ASN A 270 4.91 25.68 -26.49
C ASN A 270 5.63 24.58 -25.68
N LEU A 271 6.17 24.91 -24.50
CA LEU A 271 6.77 23.93 -23.58
C LEU A 271 5.72 22.96 -23.03
N LYS A 272 4.55 23.46 -22.60
CA LYS A 272 3.42 22.61 -22.17
C LYS A 272 2.99 21.64 -23.26
N LYS A 273 2.82 22.13 -24.50
CA LYS A 273 2.47 21.29 -25.66
C LYS A 273 3.54 20.24 -25.95
N LYS A 274 4.82 20.61 -25.90
CA LYS A 274 5.95 19.69 -26.12
C LYS A 274 5.99 18.57 -25.07
N LEU A 275 5.63 18.86 -23.83
CA LEU A 275 5.71 17.94 -22.69
C LEU A 275 4.39 17.23 -22.35
N GLY A 276 3.32 17.49 -23.12
CA GLY A 276 2.02 16.84 -22.96
C GLY A 276 1.12 17.43 -21.87
N PHE A 277 1.39 18.65 -21.39
CA PHE A 277 0.60 19.36 -20.37
C PHE A 277 -0.40 20.35 -20.98
N TYR A 278 -1.04 19.99 -22.10
CA TYR A 278 -2.02 20.83 -22.80
C TYR A 278 -3.42 20.23 -22.75
#